data_AF-A0A7C3G2N4-F1
#
_entry.id   AF-A0A7C3G2N4-F1
#
_cell.length_a   1.000
_cell.length_b   1.000
_cell.length_c   1.000
_cell.angle_alpha   90.00
_cell.angle_beta   90.00
_cell.angle_gamma   90.00
#
_symmetry.space_group_name_H-M   'P 1'
#
loop_
_entity.id
_entity.type
_entity.pdbx_description
1 polymer ?
#
loop_
_entity_poly.entity_id
_entity_poly.type
_entity_poly.pdbx_seq_one_letter_code
_entity_poly.pdbx_strand_id
1 'polypeptide(L)'
;EKVLSQVSKNTIIFLDEPYMAAFGSIGLLLDRDEIVSLLNEVFEGISGVKGIHCCGNTDWSVLLKTTTDVISFDAYGYAESISLYPAEVREFLNRNGTIAWGIVPNEPGALEKETVASLKDRLEEAMAPFTRNGVPFRQLVRQGLLTPSCSLATLETGEAAGRALELLADLSEKFRQQYL
;
A
#
# COMPACT_ATOMS: atom_id res chain seq x y z
N GLU A 1 -3.58 14.86 -14.45
CA GLU A 1 -3.40 15.88 -13.40
C GLU A 1 -4.14 17.20 -13.62
N LYS A 2 -3.94 17.91 -14.75
CA LYS A 2 -4.55 19.25 -14.98
C LYS A 2 -6.06 19.31 -14.70
N VAL A 3 -6.83 18.32 -15.16
CA VAL A 3 -8.28 18.23 -14.89
C VAL A 3 -8.57 17.99 -13.41
N LEU A 4 -7.90 17.01 -12.78
CA LEU A 4 -8.08 16.71 -11.35
C LEU A 4 -7.72 17.91 -10.45
N SER A 5 -6.71 18.70 -10.83
CA SER A 5 -6.28 19.90 -10.11
C SER A 5 -7.31 21.04 -10.09
N GLN A 6 -8.36 20.95 -10.91
CA GLN A 6 -9.51 21.85 -10.88
C GLN A 6 -10.48 21.49 -9.75
N VAL A 7 -10.48 20.24 -9.28
CA VAL A 7 -11.33 19.75 -8.17
C VAL A 7 -10.62 19.88 -6.83
N SER A 8 -9.37 19.43 -6.74
CA SER A 8 -8.54 19.54 -5.53
C SER A 8 -7.14 20.00 -5.90
N LYS A 9 -6.57 20.93 -5.12
CA LYS A 9 -5.15 21.33 -5.28
C LYS A 9 -4.18 20.26 -4.79
N ASN A 10 -4.65 19.37 -3.92
CA ASN A 10 -3.87 18.26 -3.38
C ASN A 10 -4.36 16.97 -4.04
N THR A 11 -3.71 16.56 -5.12
CA THR A 11 -4.01 15.32 -5.84
C THR A 11 -2.95 14.27 -5.57
N ILE A 12 -3.40 13.05 -5.30
CA ILE A 12 -2.57 11.84 -5.34
C ILE A 12 -3.08 11.01 -6.50
N ILE A 13 -2.18 10.55 -7.37
CA ILE A 13 -2.53 9.72 -8.53
C ILE A 13 -1.89 8.35 -8.36
N PHE A 14 -2.70 7.30 -8.37
CA PHE A 14 -2.23 5.92 -8.30
C PHE A 14 -2.21 5.27 -9.68
N LEU A 15 -1.13 4.52 -9.96
CA LEU A 15 -1.07 3.52 -11.00
C LEU A 15 -1.43 2.16 -10.41
N ASP A 16 -2.43 1.49 -10.98
CA ASP A 16 -2.79 0.14 -10.58
C ASP A 16 -2.03 -0.87 -11.45
N GLU A 17 -1.14 -1.64 -10.83
CA GLU A 17 -0.29 -2.62 -11.51
C GLU A 17 -0.49 -4.03 -10.92
N PRO A 18 -1.71 -4.60 -10.94
CA PRO A 18 -1.96 -5.93 -10.41
C PRO A 18 -1.21 -7.03 -11.18
N TYR A 19 -0.84 -6.77 -12.44
CA TYR A 19 -0.10 -7.74 -13.26
C TYR A 19 1.35 -7.94 -12.81
N MET A 20 1.90 -7.05 -11.98
CA MET A 20 3.20 -7.25 -11.34
C MET A 20 3.25 -8.54 -10.51
N ALA A 21 2.12 -9.06 -10.06
CA ALA A 21 2.06 -10.37 -9.39
C ALA A 21 2.53 -11.54 -10.29
N ALA A 22 2.54 -11.36 -11.62
CA ALA A 22 3.05 -12.33 -12.57
C ALA A 22 4.56 -12.17 -12.87
N PHE A 23 5.24 -11.21 -12.25
CA PHE A 23 6.66 -10.97 -12.46
C PHE A 23 7.52 -12.20 -12.06
N GLY A 24 8.48 -12.55 -12.91
CA GLY A 24 9.30 -13.76 -12.76
C GLY A 24 8.62 -15.06 -13.22
N SER A 25 7.37 -15.00 -13.71
CA SER A 25 6.70 -16.13 -14.37
C SER A 25 7.00 -16.16 -15.88
N ILE A 26 6.66 -17.27 -16.54
CA ILE A 26 6.75 -17.42 -18.01
C ILE A 26 5.85 -16.40 -18.74
N GLY A 27 4.86 -15.82 -18.05
CA GLY A 27 3.91 -14.86 -18.62
C GLY A 27 4.43 -13.42 -18.75
N LEU A 28 5.55 -13.07 -18.08
CA LEU A 28 6.12 -11.73 -18.14
C LEU A 28 7.63 -11.83 -18.42
N LEU A 29 8.01 -11.54 -19.66
CA LEU A 29 9.38 -11.67 -20.16
C LEU A 29 10.22 -10.39 -20.04
N LEU A 30 9.70 -9.37 -19.36
CA LEU A 30 10.44 -8.13 -19.10
C LEU A 30 11.41 -8.32 -17.94
N ASP A 31 12.59 -7.73 -18.04
CA ASP A 31 13.51 -7.68 -16.92
C ASP A 31 13.15 -6.57 -15.91
N ARG A 32 13.87 -6.54 -14.79
CA ARG A 32 13.60 -5.58 -13.70
C ARG A 32 13.80 -4.13 -14.15
N ASP A 33 14.85 -3.87 -14.90
CA ASP A 33 15.26 -2.51 -15.25
C ASP A 33 14.33 -1.94 -16.33
N GLU A 34 13.86 -2.78 -17.26
CA GLU A 34 12.81 -2.44 -18.22
C GLU A 34 11.51 -2.03 -17.52
N ILE A 35 11.04 -2.81 -16.54
CA ILE A 35 9.81 -2.48 -15.79
C ILE A 35 9.98 -1.17 -15.01
N VAL A 36 11.11 -0.99 -14.31
CA VAL A 36 11.39 0.25 -13.57
C VAL A 36 11.41 1.45 -14.52
N SER A 37 12.05 1.32 -15.68
CA SER A 37 12.11 2.38 -16.70
C SER A 37 10.71 2.76 -17.19
N LEU A 38 9.88 1.78 -17.55
CA LEU A 38 8.52 2.02 -18.05
C LEU A 38 7.63 2.67 -16.99
N LEU A 39 7.67 2.20 -15.75
CA LEU A 39 6.92 2.80 -14.65
C LEU A 39 7.40 4.23 -14.38
N ASN A 40 8.70 4.48 -14.42
CA ASN A 40 9.27 5.81 -14.24
C ASN A 40 8.87 6.78 -15.35
N GLU A 41 8.81 6.34 -16.61
CA GLU A 41 8.33 7.16 -17.72
C GLU A 41 6.89 7.66 -17.47
N VAL A 42 6.01 6.80 -16.94
CA VAL A 42 4.65 7.22 -16.58
C VAL A 42 4.66 8.18 -15.38
N PHE A 43 5.49 7.90 -14.38
CA PHE A 43 5.62 8.75 -13.19
C PHE A 43 6.22 10.13 -13.47
N GLU A 44 7.04 10.28 -14.50
CA GLU A 44 7.55 11.57 -14.98
C GLU A 44 6.42 12.48 -15.50
N GLY A 45 5.32 11.88 -15.99
CA GLY A 45 4.13 12.61 -16.41
C GLY A 45 3.25 13.14 -15.26
N ILE A 46 3.59 12.80 -14.00
CA ILE A 46 2.84 13.17 -12.79
C ILE A 46 3.70 14.12 -11.94
N SER A 47 3.27 15.37 -11.81
CA SER A 47 3.95 16.38 -10.98
C SER A 47 3.54 16.36 -9.52
N GLY A 48 2.33 15.87 -9.22
CA GLY A 48 1.84 15.68 -7.86
C GLY A 48 2.40 14.41 -7.19
N VAL A 49 1.79 14.05 -6.06
CA VAL A 49 2.13 12.81 -5.35
C VAL A 49 1.72 11.62 -6.22
N LYS A 50 2.66 10.73 -6.48
CA LYS A 50 2.44 9.54 -7.31
C LYS A 50 2.49 8.28 -6.46
N GLY A 51 1.50 7.42 -6.66
CA GLY A 51 1.37 6.15 -5.97
C GLY A 51 1.33 4.98 -6.94
N ILE A 52 1.63 3.79 -6.43
CA ILE A 52 1.41 2.54 -7.14
C ILE A 52 0.69 1.56 -6.23
N HIS A 53 -0.26 0.83 -6.78
CA HIS A 53 -0.99 -0.23 -6.09
C HIS A 53 -0.74 -1.58 -6.75
N CYS A 54 -0.38 -2.59 -5.94
CA CYS A 54 -0.35 -3.98 -6.35
C CYS A 54 -0.96 -4.83 -5.23
N CYS A 55 -2.07 -5.52 -5.53
CA CYS A 55 -2.78 -6.37 -4.58
C CYS A 55 -2.17 -7.78 -4.44
N GLY A 56 -1.34 -8.21 -5.40
CA GLY A 56 -0.70 -9.53 -5.37
C GLY A 56 0.72 -9.51 -4.82
N ASN A 57 1.21 -10.70 -4.46
CA ASN A 57 2.61 -10.89 -4.14
C ASN A 57 3.48 -10.69 -5.39
N THR A 58 4.51 -9.84 -5.29
CA THR A 58 5.46 -9.56 -6.38
C THR A 58 6.87 -9.41 -5.83
N ASP A 59 7.85 -9.26 -6.71
CA ASP A 59 9.18 -8.80 -6.31
C ASP A 59 9.14 -7.30 -6.03
N TRP A 60 8.88 -6.96 -4.76
CA TRP A 60 8.77 -5.57 -4.32
C TRP A 60 10.05 -4.75 -4.55
N SER A 61 11.22 -5.37 -4.73
CA SER A 61 12.44 -4.63 -5.07
C SER A 61 12.30 -3.85 -6.37
N VAL A 62 11.45 -4.29 -7.30
CA VAL A 62 11.17 -3.58 -8.55
C VAL A 62 10.41 -2.30 -8.26
N LEU A 63 9.28 -2.39 -7.55
CA LEU A 63 8.44 -1.22 -7.27
C LEU A 63 9.12 -0.22 -6.31
N LEU A 64 9.89 -0.70 -5.34
CA LEU A 64 10.66 0.12 -4.39
C LEU A 64 11.75 0.96 -5.07
N LYS A 65 12.27 0.50 -6.22
CA LYS A 65 13.27 1.21 -7.04
C LYS A 65 12.69 2.26 -7.98
N THR A 66 11.36 2.29 -8.18
CA THR A 66 10.71 3.31 -9.02
C THR A 66 10.75 4.68 -8.35
N THR A 67 10.37 5.73 -9.07
CA THR A 67 10.24 7.10 -8.53
C THR A 67 8.93 7.34 -7.78
N THR A 68 8.17 6.30 -7.47
CA THR A 68 6.91 6.43 -6.71
C THR A 68 7.11 7.07 -5.33
N ASP A 69 6.13 7.82 -4.86
CA ASP A 69 6.07 8.42 -3.53
C ASP A 69 5.30 7.52 -2.55
N VAL A 70 4.32 6.76 -3.06
CA VAL A 70 3.46 5.88 -2.24
C VAL A 70 3.43 4.48 -2.83
N ILE A 71 3.66 3.47 -2.00
CA ILE A 71 3.44 2.06 -2.36
C ILE A 71 2.24 1.55 -1.57
N SER A 72 1.19 1.13 -2.28
CA SER A 72 0.01 0.47 -1.72
C SER A 72 0.08 -1.02 -2.01
N PHE A 73 -0.04 -1.82 -0.95
CA PHE A 73 -0.02 -3.27 -1.04
C PHE A 73 -1.08 -3.89 -0.13
N ASP A 74 -1.45 -5.12 -0.45
CA ASP A 74 -2.32 -5.93 0.40
C ASP A 74 -1.53 -6.46 1.62
N ALA A 75 -1.55 -5.66 2.69
CA ALA A 75 -0.96 -6.03 3.97
C ALA A 75 -1.79 -7.09 4.70
N TYR A 76 -3.09 -7.21 4.42
CA TYR A 76 -3.96 -8.19 5.04
C TYR A 76 -3.66 -9.61 4.56
N GLY A 77 -3.49 -9.80 3.24
CA GLY A 77 -3.16 -11.07 2.61
C GLY A 77 -1.66 -11.37 2.54
N TYR A 78 -0.82 -10.34 2.40
CA TYR A 78 0.61 -10.51 2.10
C TYR A 78 1.54 -9.64 2.96
N ALA A 79 1.24 -9.47 4.25
CA ALA A 79 2.00 -8.66 5.21
C ALA A 79 3.54 -8.83 5.10
N GLU A 80 4.01 -10.06 4.95
CA GLU A 80 5.43 -10.39 4.97
C GLU A 80 6.14 -10.05 3.64
N SER A 81 5.41 -9.95 2.52
CA SER A 81 5.99 -9.94 1.17
C SER A 81 6.98 -8.80 0.93
N ILE A 82 6.62 -7.57 1.32
CA ILE A 82 7.47 -6.39 1.18
C ILE A 82 8.58 -6.36 2.26
N SER A 83 8.38 -7.01 3.40
CA SER A 83 9.38 -7.04 4.49
C SER A 83 10.62 -7.87 4.16
N LEU A 84 10.56 -8.70 3.12
CA LEU A 84 11.67 -9.46 2.56
C LEU A 84 12.74 -8.57 1.91
N TYR A 85 12.45 -7.28 1.70
CA TYR A 85 13.32 -6.30 1.03
C TYR A 85 13.72 -5.16 1.99
N PRO A 86 14.38 -5.46 3.13
CA PRO A 86 14.60 -4.46 4.19
C PRO A 86 15.53 -3.32 3.77
N ALA A 87 16.45 -3.54 2.82
CA ALA A 87 17.34 -2.50 2.33
C ALA A 87 16.59 -1.50 1.44
N GLU A 88 15.82 -2.02 0.50
CA GLU A 88 15.02 -1.26 -0.46
C GLU A 88 13.91 -0.49 0.25
N VAL A 89 13.24 -1.08 1.24
CA VAL A 89 12.24 -0.38 2.04
C VAL A 89 12.87 0.76 2.83
N ARG A 90 14.06 0.56 3.41
CA ARG A 90 14.75 1.63 4.14
C ARG A 90 15.13 2.78 3.21
N GLU A 91 15.64 2.47 2.02
CA GLU A 91 15.94 3.48 1.00
C GLU A 91 14.69 4.25 0.59
N PHE A 92 13.58 3.55 0.31
CA PHE A 92 12.28 4.14 0.00
C PHE A 92 11.80 5.10 1.09
N LEU A 93 11.82 4.68 2.35
CA LEU A 93 11.38 5.52 3.47
C LEU A 93 12.34 6.71 3.71
N ASN A 94 13.65 6.52 3.52
CA ASN A 94 14.66 7.57 3.65
C ASN A 94 14.52 8.68 2.61
N ARG A 95 14.00 8.37 1.41
CA ARG A 95 13.62 9.37 0.39
C ARG A 95 12.20 9.92 0.57
N ASN A 96 11.65 9.84 1.78
CA ASN A 96 10.31 10.28 2.16
C ASN A 96 9.15 9.47 1.54
N GLY A 97 9.40 8.24 1.08
CA GLY A 97 8.36 7.33 0.61
C GLY A 97 7.33 7.00 1.69
N THR A 98 6.11 6.69 1.27
CA THR A 98 4.98 6.36 2.13
C THR A 98 4.47 4.96 1.83
N ILE A 99 4.17 4.17 2.86
CA ILE A 99 3.57 2.85 2.72
C ILE A 99 2.07 2.94 3.00
N ALA A 100 1.26 2.56 2.02
CA ALA A 100 -0.18 2.37 2.19
C ALA A 100 -0.47 0.91 2.55
N TRP A 101 -0.80 0.70 3.82
CA TRP A 101 -1.10 -0.58 4.43
C TRP A 101 -2.55 -0.99 4.11
N GLY A 102 -2.73 -1.84 3.10
CA GLY A 102 -4.01 -2.44 2.75
C GLY A 102 -4.42 -3.48 3.78
N ILE A 103 -4.95 -3.03 4.92
CA ILE A 103 -5.15 -3.85 6.11
C ILE A 103 -6.61 -4.25 6.34
N VAL A 104 -7.58 -3.53 5.79
CA VAL A 104 -8.99 -3.90 5.92
C VAL A 104 -9.37 -4.85 4.77
N PRO A 105 -9.86 -6.08 5.06
CA PRO A 105 -10.18 -7.03 4.01
C PRO A 105 -11.36 -6.56 3.16
N ASN A 106 -11.33 -6.92 1.87
CA ASN A 106 -12.39 -6.67 0.90
C ASN A 106 -13.21 -7.93 0.57
N GLU A 107 -13.07 -9.02 1.34
CA GLU A 107 -13.87 -10.23 1.21
C GLU A 107 -14.92 -10.33 2.33
N PRO A 108 -16.20 -10.63 2.03
CA PRO A 108 -17.27 -10.59 3.05
C PRO A 108 -16.99 -11.45 4.28
N GLY A 109 -16.59 -12.70 4.09
CA GLY A 109 -16.36 -13.64 5.19
C GLY A 109 -15.12 -13.33 6.04
N ALA A 110 -14.17 -12.55 5.51
CA ALA A 110 -13.04 -12.04 6.28
C ALA A 110 -13.45 -10.78 7.05
N LEU A 111 -14.14 -9.85 6.37
CA LEU A 111 -14.61 -8.60 6.93
C LEU A 111 -15.51 -8.78 8.15
N GLU A 112 -16.43 -9.75 8.12
CA GLU A 112 -17.33 -10.06 9.23
C GLU A 112 -16.61 -10.47 10.52
N LYS A 113 -15.39 -11.00 10.41
CA LYS A 113 -14.59 -11.49 11.53
C LYS A 113 -13.69 -10.42 12.13
N GLU A 114 -13.51 -9.30 11.43
CA GLU A 114 -12.57 -8.26 11.82
C GLU A 114 -13.22 -7.20 12.69
N THR A 115 -12.43 -6.72 13.64
CA THR A 115 -12.74 -5.64 14.56
C THR A 115 -11.60 -4.63 14.52
N VAL A 116 -11.83 -3.42 15.02
CA VAL A 116 -10.75 -2.42 15.15
C VAL A 116 -9.58 -2.95 15.99
N ALA A 117 -9.85 -3.77 17.01
CA ALA A 117 -8.81 -4.36 17.84
C ALA A 117 -7.98 -5.41 17.07
N SER A 118 -8.63 -6.35 16.40
CA SER A 118 -7.92 -7.37 15.62
C SER A 118 -7.13 -6.78 14.45
N LEU A 119 -7.68 -5.78 13.76
CA LEU A 119 -6.98 -5.07 12.68
C LEU A 119 -5.77 -4.28 13.20
N LYS A 120 -5.88 -3.67 14.39
CA LYS A 120 -4.76 -2.98 15.04
C LYS A 120 -3.63 -3.96 15.33
N ASP A 121 -3.93 -5.11 15.92
CA ASP A 121 -2.92 -6.10 16.29
C ASP A 121 -2.25 -6.66 15.01
N ARG A 122 -3.03 -6.97 13.97
CA ARG A 122 -2.50 -7.37 12.66
C ARG A 122 -1.59 -6.31 12.03
N LEU A 123 -1.96 -5.02 12.10
CA LEU A 123 -1.15 -3.94 11.55
C LEU A 123 0.19 -3.81 12.28
N GLU A 124 0.19 -3.93 13.60
CA GLU A 124 1.41 -3.90 14.42
C GLU A 124 2.31 -5.10 14.11
N GLU A 125 1.71 -6.29 13.95
CA GLU A 125 2.42 -7.49 13.52
C GLU A 125 3.02 -7.33 12.12
N ALA A 126 2.29 -6.75 11.17
CA ALA A 126 2.78 -6.45 9.83
C ALA A 126 3.93 -5.44 9.83
N MET A 127 3.94 -4.48 10.76
CA MET A 127 5.01 -3.49 10.91
C MET A 127 6.25 -4.03 11.66
N ALA A 128 6.09 -5.08 12.49
CA ALA A 128 7.16 -5.60 13.34
C ALA A 128 8.43 -6.06 12.58
N PRO A 129 8.37 -6.72 11.41
CA PRO A 129 9.56 -7.05 10.63
C PRO A 129 10.41 -5.83 10.25
N PHE A 130 9.78 -4.70 9.92
CA PHE A 130 10.49 -3.49 9.50
C PHE A 130 11.24 -2.85 10.67
N THR A 131 10.67 -2.91 11.88
CA THR A 131 11.32 -2.39 13.08
C THR A 131 12.52 -3.22 13.50
N ARG A 132 12.44 -4.55 13.37
CA ARG A 132 13.59 -5.45 13.54
C ARG A 132 14.73 -5.16 12.55
N ASN A 133 14.40 -4.62 11.38
CA ASN A 133 15.34 -4.26 10.31
C ASN A 133 15.80 -2.79 10.33
N GLY A 134 15.59 -2.10 11.46
CA GLY A 134 16.16 -0.78 11.73
C GLY A 134 15.29 0.40 11.33
N VAL A 135 14.05 0.19 10.88
CA VAL A 135 13.10 1.29 10.64
C VAL A 135 12.35 1.62 11.93
N PRO A 136 12.46 2.82 12.50
CA PRO A 136 11.71 3.19 13.70
C PRO A 136 10.20 3.02 13.50
N PHE A 137 9.51 2.42 14.48
CA PHE A 137 8.05 2.26 14.41
C PHE A 137 7.31 3.57 14.15
N ARG A 138 7.71 4.66 14.84
CA ARG A 138 7.14 6.00 14.61
C ARG A 138 7.33 6.51 13.18
N GLN A 139 8.39 6.09 12.49
CA GLN A 139 8.60 6.44 11.08
C GLN A 139 7.55 5.75 10.20
N LEU A 140 7.31 4.44 10.41
CA LEU A 140 6.27 3.68 9.70
C LEU A 140 4.87 4.26 9.92
N VAL A 141 4.56 4.71 11.14
CA VAL A 141 3.28 5.36 11.44
C VAL A 141 3.16 6.72 10.76
N ARG A 142 4.21 7.56 10.80
CA ARG A 142 4.19 8.90 10.17
C ARG A 142 4.18 8.86 8.65
N GLN A 143 4.84 7.86 8.07
CA GLN A 143 4.89 7.60 6.62
C GLN A 143 3.94 6.46 6.24
N GLY A 144 2.83 6.33 6.97
CA GLY A 144 1.82 5.30 6.77
C GLY A 144 0.48 5.87 6.32
N LEU A 145 -0.13 5.24 5.32
CA LEU A 145 -1.54 5.39 4.99
C LEU A 145 -2.24 4.07 5.29
N LEU A 146 -3.49 4.12 5.76
CA LEU A 146 -4.30 2.90 5.91
C LEU A 146 -5.29 2.84 4.76
N THR A 147 -5.41 1.68 4.14
CA THR A 147 -6.34 1.43 3.04
C THR A 147 -7.05 0.09 3.24
N PRO A 148 -8.14 -0.18 2.50
CA PRO A 148 -8.55 -1.55 2.26
C PRO A 148 -7.44 -2.33 1.52
N SER A 149 -7.48 -3.66 1.58
CA SER A 149 -6.52 -4.55 0.90
C SER A 149 -6.51 -4.36 -0.61
N CYS A 150 -7.68 -4.12 -1.20
CA CYS A 150 -7.88 -3.83 -2.62
C CYS A 150 -9.24 -3.14 -2.80
N SER A 151 -9.74 -3.07 -4.04
CA SER A 151 -11.08 -2.57 -4.35
C SER A 151 -12.16 -3.25 -3.50
N LEU A 152 -13.12 -2.45 -3.02
CA LEU A 152 -14.32 -2.93 -2.32
C LEU A 152 -15.41 -3.44 -3.29
N ALA A 153 -15.14 -3.49 -4.60
CA ALA A 153 -16.11 -3.94 -5.61
C ALA A 153 -16.55 -5.41 -5.42
N THR A 154 -15.77 -6.21 -4.70
CA THR A 154 -16.09 -7.59 -4.28
C THR A 154 -17.13 -7.64 -3.16
N LEU A 155 -17.37 -6.53 -2.47
CA LEU A 155 -18.44 -6.40 -1.49
C LEU A 155 -19.71 -5.97 -2.23
N GLU A 156 -20.58 -6.93 -2.51
CA GLU A 156 -21.78 -6.74 -3.34
C GLU A 156 -22.80 -5.76 -2.75
N THR A 157 -22.72 -5.48 -1.43
CA THR A 157 -23.65 -4.61 -0.72
C THR A 157 -22.98 -3.31 -0.26
N GLY A 158 -23.71 -2.21 -0.37
CA GLY A 158 -23.26 -0.91 0.15
C GLY A 158 -23.06 -0.92 1.67
N GLU A 159 -23.78 -1.78 2.40
CA GLU A 159 -23.60 -1.98 3.84
C GLU A 159 -22.25 -2.61 4.16
N ALA A 160 -21.85 -3.65 3.43
CA ALA A 160 -20.54 -4.28 3.62
C ALA A 160 -19.40 -3.31 3.27
N ALA A 161 -19.52 -2.57 2.16
CA ALA A 161 -18.54 -1.55 1.80
C ALA A 161 -18.47 -0.42 2.84
N GLY A 162 -19.62 0.04 3.35
CA GLY A 162 -19.70 1.01 4.44
C GLY A 162 -19.01 0.51 5.70
N ARG A 163 -19.27 -0.74 6.10
CA ARG A 163 -18.63 -1.38 7.25
C ARG A 163 -17.10 -1.43 7.12
N ALA A 164 -16.58 -1.77 5.94
CA ALA A 164 -15.14 -1.76 5.69
C ALA A 164 -14.54 -0.36 5.88
N LEU A 165 -15.21 0.68 5.36
CA LEU A 165 -14.76 2.06 5.50
C LEU A 165 -14.86 2.58 6.94
N GLU A 166 -15.89 2.18 7.70
CA GLU A 166 -16.01 2.47 9.13
C GLU A 166 -14.86 1.85 9.92
N LEU A 167 -14.60 0.56 9.73
CA LEU A 167 -13.48 -0.14 10.38
C LEU A 167 -12.14 0.55 10.07
N LEU A 168 -11.94 0.97 8.82
CA LEU A 168 -10.75 1.70 8.40
C LEU A 168 -10.62 3.04 9.11
N ALA A 169 -11.70 3.82 9.18
CA ALA A 169 -11.72 5.13 9.82
C ALA A 169 -11.45 5.02 11.33
N ASP A 170 -12.13 4.10 12.01
CA ASP A 170 -11.98 3.86 13.45
C ASP A 170 -10.58 3.35 13.79
N LEU A 171 -10.04 2.44 12.98
CA LEU A 171 -8.65 1.96 13.10
C LEU A 171 -7.68 3.12 12.97
N SER A 172 -7.86 3.95 11.95
CA SER A 172 -7.02 5.12 11.69
C SER A 172 -7.03 6.10 12.86
N GLU A 173 -8.22 6.40 13.41
CA GLU A 173 -8.34 7.24 14.60
C GLU A 173 -7.61 6.66 15.80
N LYS A 174 -7.84 5.38 16.11
CA LYS A 174 -7.20 4.70 17.23
C LYS A 174 -5.67 4.68 17.11
N PHE A 175 -5.15 4.39 15.92
CA PHE A 175 -3.71 4.37 15.66
C PHE A 175 -3.09 5.76 15.82
N ARG A 176 -3.74 6.81 15.33
CA ARG A 176 -3.28 8.19 15.51
C ARG A 176 -3.25 8.57 16.99
N GLN A 177 -4.33 8.34 17.74
CA GLN A 177 -4.40 8.67 19.17
C GLN A 177 -3.29 7.99 19.99
N GLN A 178 -2.90 6.78 19.62
CA GLN A 178 -1.88 6.01 20.33
C GLN A 178 -0.44 6.40 19.96
N TYR A 179 -0.19 6.81 18.71
CA TYR A 179 1.17 6.87 18.16
C TYR A 179 1.59 8.21 17.55
N LEU A 180 0.67 9.14 17.28
CA LEU A 180 0.92 10.48 16.73
C LEU A 180 0.53 11.58 17.74
#